data_AF-A0A6L5WKF7-F1
#
_entry.id   AF-A0A6L5WKF7-F1
#
_cell.length_a   1.000
_cell.length_b   1.000
_cell.length_c   1.000
_cell.angle_alpha   90.00
_cell.angle_beta   90.00
_cell.angle_gamma   90.00
#
_symmetry.space_group_name_H-M   'P 1'
#
loop_
_entity.id
_entity.type
_entity.pdbx_description
1 polymer ?
#
loop_
_entity_poly.entity_id
_entity_poly.type
_entity_poly.pdbx_seq_one_letter_code
_entity_poly.pdbx_strand_id
1 'polypeptide(L)'
;MPNFIASNIKKINFPSTRDGVSFLKIARGRKVDFILTSVKNETFFITIKPKNDKFVIKGEKLTRPAKIGLLQKSLEIFRDEFCSGIIKNAIKFNKNSLLENIGIIKNSDEALIYLKNAKKVAIEIGFGSGRHLLFRAKNNPDMLFIGVEIYKPAIEQVAKLALKQGISNLILLNCDARNFLSLIDSNLVDLLYIHFPVPWDDAPHRRVISDEILTEIQRVLKFDAKFELRSDSREFVDFSLSKILNLDGVEVLVFKDRDIEISSKYEDRWKRQNKNIYDVIFTNKIVSDKILKNDEFDFTPISPHSIRQNFRNQTYKFNDFFIHFEEFYEFSCDEVMIKLSFGSFDMSESCFIKFTKNRCEYFLTKPSKSEINFKAHKKIEEILNQWQMM
;
A
#
# COMPACT_ATOMS: atom_id res chain seq x y z
N MET A 1 -9.90 10.68 6.67
CA MET A 1 -9.69 11.49 5.45
C MET A 1 -10.30 12.86 5.69
N PRO A 2 -9.62 13.97 5.36
CA PRO A 2 -10.19 15.30 5.42
C PRO A 2 -11.53 15.37 4.68
N ASN A 3 -12.51 16.04 5.28
CA ASN A 3 -13.88 16.14 4.75
C ASN A 3 -14.61 17.36 5.31
N PHE A 4 -15.69 17.74 4.65
CA PHE A 4 -16.67 18.70 5.15
C PHE A 4 -18.08 18.35 4.64
N ILE A 5 -19.09 18.97 5.23
CA ILE A 5 -20.50 18.80 4.86
C ILE A 5 -21.08 20.17 4.52
N ALA A 6 -21.75 20.26 3.38
CA ALA A 6 -22.45 21.45 2.90
C ALA A 6 -23.91 21.13 2.58
N SER A 7 -24.81 22.10 2.72
CA SER A 7 -26.20 21.95 2.28
C SER A 7 -26.39 22.19 0.79
N ASN A 8 -25.51 22.98 0.16
CA ASN A 8 -25.63 23.31 -1.26
C ASN A 8 -24.28 23.33 -1.98
N ILE A 9 -24.30 22.95 -3.26
CA ILE A 9 -23.18 23.06 -4.21
C ILE A 9 -23.66 23.88 -5.41
N LYS A 10 -22.99 25.00 -5.65
CA LYS A 10 -23.25 25.88 -6.80
C LYS A 10 -22.88 25.17 -8.10
N LYS A 11 -23.45 25.62 -9.22
CA LYS A 11 -23.04 25.16 -10.56
C LYS A 11 -21.54 25.44 -10.76
N ILE A 12 -20.81 24.43 -11.21
CA ILE A 12 -19.36 24.50 -11.45
C ILE A 12 -19.14 24.49 -12.96
N ASN A 13 -18.40 25.47 -13.47
CA ASN A 13 -17.90 25.47 -14.83
C ASN A 13 -16.48 24.90 -14.81
N PHE A 14 -16.25 23.82 -15.54
CA PHE A 14 -14.95 23.14 -15.61
C PHE A 14 -14.23 23.49 -16.92
N PRO A 15 -12.88 23.64 -16.90
CA PRO A 15 -12.03 23.64 -15.72
C PRO A 15 -12.16 24.95 -14.92
N SER A 16 -11.89 24.90 -13.62
CA SER A 16 -11.82 26.09 -12.73
C SER A 16 -10.54 26.06 -11.92
N THR A 17 -9.83 27.18 -11.85
CA THR A 17 -8.55 27.28 -11.13
C THR A 17 -8.57 28.43 -10.13
N ARG A 18 -8.13 28.15 -8.90
CA ARG A 18 -8.04 29.12 -7.80
C ARG A 18 -6.82 28.78 -6.95
N ASP A 19 -5.98 29.78 -6.65
CA ASP A 19 -4.79 29.65 -5.79
C ASP A 19 -3.88 28.45 -6.13
N GLY A 20 -3.73 28.15 -7.42
CA GLY A 20 -2.91 27.04 -7.93
C GLY A 20 -3.53 25.64 -7.76
N VAL A 21 -4.81 25.55 -7.41
CA VAL A 21 -5.60 24.31 -7.48
C VAL A 21 -6.53 24.39 -8.67
N SER A 22 -6.47 23.38 -9.53
CA SER A 22 -7.34 23.26 -10.72
C SER A 22 -8.32 22.11 -10.54
N PHE A 23 -9.61 22.41 -10.61
CA PHE A 23 -10.68 21.42 -10.73
C PHE A 23 -10.97 21.25 -12.23
N LEU A 24 -10.59 20.10 -12.78
CA LEU A 24 -10.47 19.90 -14.23
C LEU A 24 -11.78 19.45 -14.87
N LYS A 25 -12.48 18.51 -14.23
CA LYS A 25 -13.72 17.90 -14.72
C LYS A 25 -14.40 17.07 -13.65
N ILE A 26 -15.66 16.72 -13.89
CA ILE A 26 -16.47 15.87 -13.02
C ILE A 26 -16.79 14.54 -13.72
N ALA A 27 -16.55 13.43 -13.04
CA ALA A 27 -17.01 12.09 -13.40
C ALA A 27 -18.29 11.82 -12.60
N ARG A 28 -19.42 11.67 -13.29
CA ARG A 28 -20.73 11.42 -12.68
C ARG A 28 -20.91 9.94 -12.43
N GLY A 29 -21.14 9.57 -11.18
CA GLY A 29 -21.40 8.18 -10.78
C GLY A 29 -22.79 8.01 -10.20
N ARG A 30 -23.24 6.76 -10.01
CA ARG A 30 -24.58 6.50 -9.48
C ARG A 30 -24.79 7.01 -8.05
N LYS A 31 -23.78 6.87 -7.18
CA LYS A 31 -23.88 7.20 -5.73
C LYS A 31 -22.99 8.35 -5.31
N VAL A 32 -21.93 8.61 -6.07
CA VAL A 32 -20.85 9.53 -5.72
C VAL A 32 -20.32 10.09 -7.04
N ASP A 33 -20.15 11.41 -7.09
CA ASP A 33 -19.44 12.08 -8.18
C ASP A 33 -17.97 12.28 -7.80
N PHE A 34 -17.09 12.24 -8.80
CA PHE A 34 -15.67 12.53 -8.63
C PHE A 34 -15.27 13.80 -9.35
N ILE A 35 -14.58 14.71 -8.67
CA ILE A 35 -13.96 15.89 -9.27
C ILE A 35 -12.48 15.61 -9.44
N LEU A 36 -12.04 15.57 -10.70
CA LEU A 36 -10.63 15.47 -11.05
C LEU A 36 -9.94 16.78 -10.68
N THR A 37 -8.99 16.71 -9.77
CA THR A 37 -8.32 17.87 -9.16
C THR A 37 -6.82 17.76 -9.40
N SER A 38 -6.17 18.86 -9.78
CA SER A 38 -4.73 18.94 -9.99
C SER A 38 -4.11 20.08 -9.18
N VAL A 39 -2.97 19.80 -8.54
CA VAL A 39 -2.18 20.80 -7.80
C VAL A 39 -0.72 20.33 -7.69
N LYS A 40 0.23 21.22 -8.04
CA LYS A 40 1.69 20.95 -7.95
C LYS A 40 2.10 19.59 -8.56
N ASN A 41 1.60 19.29 -9.76
CA ASN A 41 1.83 18.05 -10.53
C ASN A 41 1.20 16.77 -9.96
N GLU A 42 0.49 16.84 -8.83
CA GLU A 42 -0.30 15.71 -8.34
C GLU A 42 -1.73 15.83 -8.87
N THR A 43 -2.31 14.71 -9.32
CA THR A 43 -3.69 14.64 -9.79
C THR A 43 -4.47 13.59 -8.99
N PHE A 44 -5.63 13.97 -8.48
CA PHE A 44 -6.43 13.14 -7.58
C PHE A 44 -7.92 13.44 -7.66
N PHE A 45 -8.74 12.61 -7.01
CA PHE A 45 -10.18 12.82 -6.93
C PHE A 45 -10.62 13.41 -5.59
N ILE A 46 -11.51 14.39 -5.66
CA ILE A 46 -12.42 14.78 -4.58
C ILE A 46 -13.77 14.14 -4.85
N THR A 47 -14.42 13.61 -3.82
CA THR A 47 -15.72 12.94 -3.93
C THR A 47 -16.83 13.87 -3.47
N ILE A 48 -17.94 13.93 -4.21
CA ILE A 48 -19.20 14.54 -3.78
C ILE A 48 -20.21 13.41 -3.56
N LYS A 49 -20.67 13.23 -2.32
CA LYS A 49 -21.67 12.21 -1.98
C LYS A 49 -22.95 12.87 -1.44
N PRO A 50 -24.09 12.77 -2.13
CA PRO A 50 -25.39 13.15 -1.58
C PRO A 50 -25.75 12.32 -0.34
N LYS A 51 -26.31 12.95 0.69
CA LYS A 51 -26.81 12.32 1.93
C LYS A 51 -27.86 13.21 2.60
N ASN A 52 -29.13 12.79 2.61
CA ASN A 52 -30.25 13.45 3.32
C ASN A 52 -30.26 14.98 3.14
N ASP A 53 -30.42 15.42 1.89
CA ASP A 53 -30.44 16.83 1.44
C ASP A 53 -29.14 17.62 1.68
N LYS A 54 -28.04 16.91 1.94
CA LYS A 54 -26.71 17.48 2.15
C LYS A 54 -25.71 16.79 1.25
N PHE A 55 -24.54 17.38 1.15
CA PHE A 55 -23.39 16.82 0.44
C PHE A 55 -22.26 16.56 1.42
N VAL A 56 -21.69 15.36 1.36
CA VAL A 56 -20.44 15.02 2.03
C VAL A 56 -19.32 15.12 1.00
N ILE A 57 -18.40 16.05 1.21
CA ILE A 57 -17.25 16.28 0.33
C ILE A 57 -15.99 15.82 1.05
N LYS A 58 -15.18 14.98 0.41
CA LYS A 58 -13.94 14.41 0.98
C LYS A 58 -12.96 14.02 -0.13
N GLY A 59 -11.71 13.75 0.22
CA GLY A 59 -10.77 13.13 -0.73
C GLY A 59 -11.09 11.66 -0.99
N GLU A 60 -10.84 11.21 -2.22
CA GLU A 60 -10.82 9.78 -2.56
C GLU A 60 -9.56 9.14 -1.97
N LYS A 61 -9.72 7.97 -1.33
CA LYS A 61 -8.61 7.24 -0.71
C LYS A 61 -7.64 6.72 -1.74
N LEU A 62 -8.16 6.14 -2.83
CA LEU A 62 -7.35 5.47 -3.84
C LEU A 62 -6.39 6.43 -4.53
N THR A 63 -6.85 7.65 -4.84
CA THR A 63 -6.06 8.64 -5.58
C THR A 63 -5.49 9.72 -4.67
N ARG A 64 -5.46 9.52 -3.35
CA ARG A 64 -5.00 10.55 -2.41
C ARG A 64 -3.58 11.02 -2.75
N PRO A 65 -3.30 12.34 -2.79
CA PRO A 65 -1.96 12.85 -3.03
C PRO A 65 -0.98 12.43 -1.93
N ALA A 66 0.31 12.36 -2.26
CA ALA A 66 1.39 12.03 -1.33
C ALA A 66 1.41 13.03 -0.15
N LYS A 67 1.22 14.32 -0.46
CA LYS A 67 1.14 15.38 0.55
C LYS A 67 -0.32 15.65 0.93
N ILE A 68 -0.70 15.25 2.14
CA ILE A 68 -2.08 15.46 2.65
C ILE A 68 -2.49 16.93 2.66
N GLY A 69 -1.55 17.86 2.86
CA GLY A 69 -1.79 19.29 2.82
C GLY A 69 -2.31 19.79 1.47
N LEU A 70 -1.95 19.11 0.36
CA LEU A 70 -2.50 19.42 -0.97
C LEU A 70 -3.99 19.10 -1.04
N LEU A 71 -4.39 17.91 -0.57
CA LEU A 71 -5.81 17.54 -0.49
C LEU A 71 -6.60 18.49 0.42
N GLN A 72 -6.04 18.85 1.57
CA GLN A 72 -6.69 19.78 2.50
C GLN A 72 -6.89 21.16 1.87
N LYS A 73 -5.86 21.71 1.23
CA LYS A 73 -5.94 22.98 0.50
C LYS A 73 -6.99 22.92 -0.61
N SER A 74 -6.99 21.85 -1.41
CA SER A 74 -7.98 21.69 -2.49
C SER A 74 -9.41 21.58 -1.97
N LEU A 75 -9.63 20.92 -0.82
CA LEU A 75 -10.95 20.84 -0.19
C LEU A 75 -11.42 22.19 0.39
N GLU A 76 -10.51 23.00 0.95
CA GLU A 76 -10.84 24.35 1.44
C GLU A 76 -11.24 25.27 0.30
N ILE A 77 -10.45 25.29 -0.78
CA ILE A 77 -10.78 26.07 -1.98
C ILE A 77 -12.11 25.61 -2.57
N PHE A 78 -12.32 24.28 -2.68
CA PHE A 78 -13.57 23.75 -3.21
C PHE A 78 -14.79 24.18 -2.38
N ARG A 79 -14.65 24.14 -1.04
CA ARG A 79 -15.66 24.58 -0.10
C ARG A 79 -15.99 26.06 -0.29
N ASP A 80 -14.97 26.91 -0.33
CA ASP A 80 -15.14 28.37 -0.30
C ASP A 80 -15.68 28.90 -1.64
N GLU A 81 -15.28 28.31 -2.77
CA GLU A 81 -15.75 28.73 -4.10
C GLU A 81 -17.14 28.16 -4.43
N PHE A 82 -17.36 26.86 -4.20
CA PHE A 82 -18.49 26.13 -4.79
C PHE A 82 -19.55 25.69 -3.78
N CYS A 83 -19.33 25.80 -2.48
CA CYS A 83 -20.30 25.36 -1.49
C CYS A 83 -20.90 26.53 -0.69
N SER A 84 -22.10 26.32 -0.17
CA SER A 84 -22.71 27.21 0.83
C SER A 84 -23.44 26.39 1.89
N GLY A 85 -23.77 27.03 3.01
CA GLY A 85 -24.39 26.37 4.16
C GLY A 85 -23.50 25.25 4.72
N ILE A 86 -22.27 25.60 5.11
CA ILE A 86 -21.33 24.63 5.68
C ILE A 86 -21.81 24.19 7.06
N ILE A 87 -22.10 22.90 7.20
CA ILE A 87 -22.68 22.31 8.42
C ILE A 87 -21.57 21.75 9.32
N LYS A 88 -20.55 21.15 8.72
CA LYS A 88 -19.42 20.56 9.44
C LYS A 88 -18.15 20.74 8.64
N ASN A 89 -17.09 21.20 9.29
CA ASN A 89 -15.76 21.27 8.70
C ASN A 89 -14.79 20.42 9.52
N ALA A 90 -14.28 19.34 8.92
CA ALA A 90 -13.24 18.50 9.51
C ALA A 90 -11.92 18.62 8.75
N ILE A 91 -11.73 19.72 8.00
CA ILE A 91 -10.45 20.06 7.39
C ILE A 91 -9.62 20.79 8.45
N LYS A 92 -8.48 20.21 8.82
CA LYS A 92 -7.45 20.86 9.66
C LYS A 92 -6.22 21.13 8.80
N PHE A 93 -6.25 22.21 8.02
CA PHE A 93 -5.07 22.63 7.27
C PHE A 93 -4.02 23.18 8.24
N ASN A 94 -2.86 22.54 8.28
CA ASN A 94 -1.69 23.05 9.00
C ASN A 94 -0.65 23.41 7.94
N LYS A 95 -0.08 24.63 7.95
CA LYS A 95 0.98 25.02 7.01
C LYS A 95 2.17 24.04 7.04
N ASN A 96 2.44 23.41 8.18
CA ASN A 96 3.47 22.37 8.32
C ASN A 96 3.13 21.07 7.56
N SER A 97 1.86 20.81 7.24
CA SER A 97 1.43 19.64 6.44
C SER A 97 1.90 19.71 4.97
N LEU A 98 2.35 20.88 4.52
CA LEU A 98 3.00 21.06 3.23
C LEU A 98 4.53 20.88 3.29
N LEU A 99 5.12 20.86 4.50
CA LEU A 99 6.54 21.15 4.71
C LEU A 99 7.43 19.96 5.08
N GLU A 100 6.94 18.77 5.39
CA GLU A 100 7.87 17.65 5.65
C GLU A 100 7.46 16.41 4.87
N ASN A 101 8.00 16.30 3.64
CA ASN A 101 8.34 14.98 3.14
C ASN A 101 9.57 14.58 3.95
N ILE A 102 9.38 13.87 5.06
CA ILE A 102 10.52 13.25 5.73
C ILE A 102 11.04 12.26 4.70
N GLY A 103 12.12 12.60 3.99
CA GLY A 103 12.55 11.91 2.76
C GLY A 103 12.80 10.40 2.93
N ILE A 104 12.84 9.94 4.18
CA ILE A 104 12.94 8.55 4.61
C ILE A 104 11.64 7.76 4.43
N ILE A 105 10.45 8.39 4.45
CA ILE A 105 9.18 7.71 4.25
C ILE A 105 8.89 7.67 2.76
N LYS A 106 8.82 6.45 2.20
CA LYS A 106 8.67 6.22 0.77
C LYS A 106 7.39 5.44 0.46
N ASN A 107 6.93 5.46 -0.78
CA ASN A 107 6.00 4.46 -1.28
C ASN A 107 6.76 3.19 -1.74
N SER A 108 6.03 2.11 -2.02
CA SER A 108 6.64 0.83 -2.44
C SER A 108 7.51 0.96 -3.69
N ASP A 109 7.05 1.68 -4.72
CA ASP A 109 7.79 1.84 -5.98
C ASP A 109 9.11 2.57 -5.77
N GLU A 110 9.10 3.65 -4.99
CA GLU A 110 10.31 4.36 -4.59
C GLU A 110 11.27 3.42 -3.85
N ALA A 111 10.78 2.67 -2.84
CA ALA A 111 11.62 1.76 -2.07
C ALA A 111 12.26 0.66 -2.92
N LEU A 112 11.55 0.13 -3.93
CA LEU A 112 12.08 -0.86 -4.86
C LEU A 112 13.26 -0.31 -5.68
N ILE A 113 13.23 0.97 -6.05
CA ILE A 113 14.35 1.62 -6.76
C ILE A 113 15.60 1.65 -5.87
N TYR A 114 15.46 2.03 -4.59
CA TYR A 114 16.60 2.02 -3.67
C TYR A 114 17.11 0.60 -3.41
N LEU A 115 16.20 -0.36 -3.22
CA LEU A 115 16.51 -1.76 -2.98
C LEU A 115 17.35 -2.35 -4.14
N LYS A 116 16.95 -2.10 -5.39
CA LYS A 116 17.67 -2.57 -6.59
C LYS A 116 19.09 -1.99 -6.74
N ASN A 117 19.32 -0.80 -6.20
CA ASN A 117 20.61 -0.11 -6.28
C ASN A 117 21.49 -0.33 -5.04
N ALA A 118 20.96 -0.98 -4.00
CA ALA A 118 21.69 -1.24 -2.76
C ALA A 118 22.56 -2.49 -2.88
N LYS A 119 23.77 -2.44 -2.31
CA LYS A 119 24.67 -3.60 -2.25
C LYS A 119 24.21 -4.63 -1.22
N LYS A 120 23.74 -4.16 -0.06
CA LYS A 120 23.22 -4.96 1.05
C LYS A 120 21.89 -4.39 1.53
N VAL A 121 20.92 -5.26 1.79
CA VAL A 121 19.56 -4.88 2.18
C VAL A 121 19.11 -5.68 3.41
N ALA A 122 18.64 -4.97 4.43
CA ALA A 122 17.94 -5.52 5.58
C ALA A 122 16.49 -5.03 5.60
N ILE A 123 15.55 -5.92 5.92
CA ILE A 123 14.13 -5.57 6.09
C ILE A 123 13.71 -5.90 7.53
N GLU A 124 13.02 -4.98 8.19
CA GLU A 124 12.35 -5.25 9.48
C GLU A 124 10.85 -5.03 9.34
N ILE A 125 10.08 -6.10 9.49
CA ILE A 125 8.62 -6.09 9.43
C ILE A 125 8.06 -5.91 10.84
N GLY A 126 7.17 -4.92 11.01
CA GLY A 126 6.56 -4.61 12.30
C GLY A 126 7.54 -3.98 13.29
N PHE A 127 8.37 -3.04 12.83
CA PHE A 127 9.45 -2.45 13.64
C PHE A 127 8.96 -1.70 14.90
N GLY A 128 7.68 -1.34 14.98
CA GLY A 128 7.08 -0.68 16.14
C GLY A 128 7.84 0.58 16.57
N SER A 129 8.46 0.55 17.76
CA SER A 129 9.25 1.69 18.27
C SER A 129 10.52 2.02 17.47
N GLY A 130 10.94 1.12 16.57
CA GLY A 130 12.14 1.26 15.73
C GLY A 130 13.47 1.17 16.48
N ARG A 131 13.50 0.75 17.76
CA ARG A 131 14.76 0.64 18.52
C ARG A 131 15.80 -0.26 17.84
N HIS A 132 15.39 -1.45 17.44
CA HIS A 132 16.25 -2.40 16.73
C HIS A 132 16.63 -1.85 15.36
N LEU A 133 15.65 -1.46 14.54
CA LEU A 133 15.84 -0.87 13.22
C LEU A 133 16.85 0.30 13.20
N LEU A 134 16.65 1.30 14.08
CA LEU A 134 17.51 2.48 14.15
C LEU A 134 18.92 2.14 14.62
N PHE A 135 19.05 1.23 15.59
CA PHE A 135 20.36 0.75 16.07
C PHE A 135 21.11 0.05 14.94
N ARG A 136 20.47 -0.87 14.23
CA ARG A 136 21.09 -1.61 13.13
C ARG A 136 21.47 -0.67 11.98
N ALA A 137 20.59 0.24 11.59
CA ALA A 137 20.87 1.24 10.56
C ALA A 137 22.07 2.12 10.91
N LYS A 138 22.12 2.62 12.15
CA LYS A 138 23.22 3.47 12.63
C LYS A 138 24.57 2.75 12.65
N ASN A 139 24.59 1.48 13.03
CA ASN A 139 25.83 0.69 13.15
C ASN A 139 26.27 0.03 11.84
N ASN A 140 25.45 0.07 10.78
CA ASN A 140 25.75 -0.55 9.49
C ASN A 140 25.47 0.44 8.34
N PRO A 141 26.24 1.54 8.22
CA PRO A 141 25.95 2.62 7.28
C PRO A 141 25.97 2.19 5.80
N ASP A 142 26.71 1.13 5.47
CA ASP A 142 26.82 0.59 4.10
C ASP A 142 25.66 -0.35 3.69
N MET A 143 24.74 -0.63 4.61
CA MET A 143 23.58 -1.47 4.38
C MET A 143 22.32 -0.61 4.34
N LEU A 144 21.46 -0.83 3.33
CA LEU A 144 20.14 -0.22 3.28
C LEU A 144 19.21 -0.96 4.23
N PHE A 145 18.54 -0.23 5.10
CA PHE A 145 17.47 -0.74 5.96
C PHE A 145 16.12 -0.30 5.45
N ILE A 146 15.17 -1.23 5.41
CA ILE A 146 13.77 -0.95 5.08
C ILE A 146 12.89 -1.39 6.24
N GLY A 147 12.27 -0.43 6.92
CA GLY A 147 11.26 -0.70 7.94
C GLY A 147 9.86 -0.72 7.34
N VAL A 148 9.12 -1.80 7.55
CA VAL A 148 7.71 -1.92 7.12
C VAL A 148 6.79 -1.94 8.34
N GLU A 149 5.81 -1.06 8.38
CA GLU A 149 4.86 -0.95 9.49
C GLU A 149 3.49 -0.44 8.98
N ILE A 150 2.40 -0.84 9.65
CA ILE A 150 1.04 -0.41 9.32
C ILE A 150 0.55 0.72 10.25
N TYR A 151 1.12 0.83 11.45
CA TYR A 151 0.74 1.85 12.43
C TYR A 151 1.46 3.18 12.16
N LYS A 152 0.81 4.05 11.39
CA LYS A 152 1.35 5.35 10.96
C LYS A 152 2.04 6.19 12.07
N PRO A 153 1.51 6.31 13.30
CA PRO A 153 2.17 7.09 14.35
C PRO A 153 3.56 6.55 14.74
N ALA A 154 3.77 5.24 14.70
CA ALA A 154 5.08 4.64 14.92
C ALA A 154 6.06 5.01 13.80
N ILE A 155 5.61 4.97 12.55
CA ILE A 155 6.40 5.38 11.37
C ILE A 155 6.86 6.83 11.49
N GLU A 156 5.94 7.75 11.83
CA GLU A 156 6.26 9.17 12.00
C GLU A 156 7.23 9.42 13.16
N GLN A 157 7.09 8.65 14.25
CA GLN A 157 8.03 8.71 15.38
C GLN A 157 9.43 8.25 14.97
N VAL A 158 9.56 7.10 14.32
CA VAL A 158 10.84 6.54 13.89
C VAL A 158 11.50 7.42 12.85
N ALA A 159 10.72 7.99 11.91
CA ALA A 159 11.22 8.93 10.91
C ALA A 159 11.88 10.15 11.56
N LYS A 160 11.26 10.74 12.58
CA LYS A 160 11.84 11.87 13.35
C LYS A 160 13.10 11.48 14.11
N LEU A 161 13.11 10.28 14.71
CA LEU A 161 14.29 9.78 15.42
C LEU A 161 15.47 9.53 14.47
N ALA A 162 15.21 8.96 13.28
CA ALA A 162 16.22 8.74 12.25
C ALA A 162 16.86 10.06 11.80
N LEU A 163 16.03 11.07 11.50
CA LEU A 163 16.51 12.40 11.15
C LEU A 163 17.37 13.02 12.27
N LYS A 164 16.90 12.96 13.52
CA LYS A 164 17.63 13.49 14.68
C LYS A 164 18.98 12.78 14.88
N GLN A 165 19.08 11.51 14.50
CA GLN A 165 20.30 10.71 14.62
C GLN A 165 21.20 10.77 13.38
N GLY A 166 20.79 11.49 12.31
CA GLY A 166 21.56 11.57 11.07
C GLY A 166 21.60 10.27 10.27
N ILE A 167 20.61 9.38 10.44
CA ILE A 167 20.55 8.09 9.74
C ILE A 167 20.05 8.32 8.31
N SER A 168 20.90 8.04 7.31
CA SER A 168 20.62 8.25 5.89
C SER A 168 20.35 6.97 5.10
N ASN A 169 20.68 5.80 5.66
CA ASN A 169 20.58 4.48 5.04
C ASN A 169 19.31 3.71 5.44
N LEU A 170 18.23 4.43 5.76
CA LEU A 170 16.96 3.86 6.19
C LEU A 170 15.84 4.34 5.27
N ILE A 171 14.88 3.46 4.99
CA ILE A 171 13.61 3.77 4.33
C ILE A 171 12.48 3.21 5.18
N LEU A 172 11.38 3.95 5.31
CA LEU A 172 10.19 3.53 6.04
C LEU A 172 8.99 3.44 5.10
N LEU A 173 8.26 2.33 5.20
CA LEU A 173 7.08 2.03 4.40
C LEU A 173 5.85 1.91 5.29
N ASN A 174 4.76 2.53 4.85
CA ASN A 174 3.43 2.39 5.44
C ASN A 174 2.56 1.50 4.57
N CYS A 175 2.77 0.18 4.66
CA CYS A 175 2.04 -0.80 3.87
C CYS A 175 1.95 -2.15 4.60
N ASP A 176 1.12 -3.04 4.08
CA ASP A 176 1.15 -4.44 4.49
C ASP A 176 2.45 -5.08 3.98
N ALA A 177 3.16 -5.77 4.87
CA ALA A 177 4.44 -6.39 4.51
C ALA A 177 4.29 -7.49 3.46
N ARG A 178 3.16 -8.22 3.44
CA ARG A 178 2.87 -9.22 2.40
C ARG A 178 2.85 -8.56 1.02
N ASN A 179 2.19 -7.40 0.92
CA ASN A 179 2.13 -6.62 -0.31
C ASN A 179 3.51 -6.11 -0.72
N PHE A 180 4.37 -5.74 0.23
CA PHE A 180 5.69 -5.26 -0.12
C PHE A 180 6.60 -6.39 -0.61
N LEU A 181 6.64 -7.52 0.10
CA LEU A 181 7.48 -8.67 -0.27
C LEU A 181 7.15 -9.21 -1.67
N SER A 182 5.86 -9.30 -2.03
CA SER A 182 5.43 -9.74 -3.36
C SER A 182 5.89 -8.83 -4.49
N LEU A 183 6.31 -7.60 -4.18
CA LEU A 183 6.86 -6.64 -5.13
C LEU A 183 8.39 -6.64 -5.17
N ILE A 184 9.09 -7.38 -4.32
CA ILE A 184 10.55 -7.47 -4.33
C ILE A 184 10.97 -8.58 -5.31
N ASP A 185 11.97 -8.32 -6.15
CA ASP A 185 12.52 -9.36 -7.03
C ASP A 185 13.25 -10.43 -6.19
N SER A 186 13.31 -11.66 -6.68
CA SER A 186 13.96 -12.77 -5.97
C SER A 186 15.44 -12.51 -5.69
N ASN A 187 15.94 -13.01 -4.55
CA ASN A 187 17.35 -12.97 -4.15
C ASN A 187 17.96 -11.56 -4.02
N LEU A 188 17.25 -10.61 -3.40
CA LEU A 188 17.76 -9.24 -3.19
C LEU A 188 18.03 -8.87 -1.72
N VAL A 189 17.48 -9.63 -0.76
CA VAL A 189 17.53 -9.31 0.67
C VAL A 189 18.59 -10.14 1.37
N ASP A 190 19.41 -9.51 2.21
CA ASP A 190 20.48 -10.18 2.96
C ASP A 190 20.03 -10.57 4.38
N LEU A 191 19.13 -9.78 4.98
CA LEU A 191 18.60 -10.01 6.33
C LEU A 191 17.13 -9.61 6.40
N LEU A 192 16.29 -10.43 7.02
CA LEU A 192 14.90 -10.11 7.29
C LEU A 192 14.55 -10.39 8.76
N TYR A 193 13.88 -9.44 9.40
CA TYR A 193 13.51 -9.51 10.81
C TYR A 193 11.99 -9.44 11.01
N ILE A 194 11.46 -10.31 11.87
CA ILE A 194 10.12 -10.19 12.46
C ILE A 194 10.29 -10.36 13.98
N HIS A 195 10.16 -9.26 14.73
CA HIS A 195 10.37 -9.27 16.18
C HIS A 195 9.08 -8.98 16.94
N PHE A 196 8.75 -9.85 17.90
CA PHE A 196 7.59 -9.79 18.78
C PHE A 196 6.25 -9.58 18.03
N PRO A 197 5.96 -10.35 16.98
CA PRO A 197 4.66 -10.27 16.32
C PRO A 197 3.55 -10.68 17.30
N VAL A 198 2.35 -10.16 17.07
CA VAL A 198 1.19 -10.56 17.87
C VAL A 198 0.90 -12.05 17.63
N PRO A 199 0.86 -12.90 18.67
CA PRO A 199 0.81 -14.35 18.50
C PRO A 199 -0.57 -14.86 18.09
N TRP A 200 -1.64 -14.11 18.34
CA TRP A 200 -3.02 -14.44 17.98
C TRP A 200 -3.43 -15.88 18.33
N ASP A 201 -3.31 -16.25 19.60
CA ASP A 201 -3.56 -17.61 20.09
C ASP A 201 -4.99 -18.08 19.75
N ASP A 202 -6.00 -17.22 19.93
CA ASP A 202 -7.40 -17.53 19.59
C ASP A 202 -7.75 -17.35 18.09
N ALA A 203 -6.81 -16.87 17.27
CA ALA A 203 -7.05 -16.62 15.85
C ALA A 203 -5.79 -16.88 14.99
N PRO A 204 -5.33 -18.14 14.87
CA PRO A 204 -4.07 -18.46 14.19
C PRO A 204 -4.00 -17.98 12.73
N HIS A 205 -5.12 -17.87 12.03
CA HIS A 205 -5.22 -17.30 10.68
C HIS A 205 -4.81 -15.82 10.59
N ARG A 206 -4.67 -15.12 11.73
CA ARG A 206 -4.20 -13.73 11.82
C ARG A 206 -2.71 -13.62 12.14
N ARG A 207 -2.04 -14.75 12.41
CA ARG A 207 -0.59 -14.78 12.65
C ARG A 207 0.13 -14.21 11.43
N VAL A 208 1.20 -13.47 11.69
CA VAL A 208 2.02 -12.92 10.59
C VAL A 208 2.76 -14.02 9.85
N ILE A 209 3.05 -15.15 10.50
CA ILE A 209 3.69 -16.33 9.92
C ILE A 209 2.62 -17.25 9.33
N SER A 210 2.79 -17.58 8.06
CA SER A 210 2.00 -18.50 7.24
C SER A 210 2.92 -19.18 6.22
N ASP A 211 2.41 -20.11 5.41
CA ASP A 211 3.27 -20.76 4.40
C ASP A 211 3.57 -19.79 3.24
N GLU A 212 2.60 -18.94 2.89
CA GLU A 212 2.71 -17.93 1.84
C GLU A 212 3.77 -16.88 2.16
N ILE A 213 3.74 -16.30 3.37
CA ILE A 213 4.74 -15.29 3.77
C ILE A 213 6.14 -15.91 3.89
N LEU A 214 6.27 -17.15 4.36
CA LEU A 214 7.56 -17.82 4.49
C LEU A 214 8.16 -18.14 3.11
N THR A 215 7.31 -18.54 2.16
CA THR A 215 7.69 -18.70 0.75
C THR A 215 8.20 -17.38 0.18
N GLU A 216 7.50 -16.28 0.43
CA GLU A 216 7.91 -14.95 -0.03
C GLU A 216 9.19 -14.47 0.65
N ILE A 217 9.38 -14.71 1.96
CA ILE A 217 10.61 -14.41 2.69
C ILE A 217 11.77 -15.19 2.08
N GLN A 218 11.65 -16.50 1.91
CA GLN A 218 12.69 -17.33 1.32
C GLN A 218 13.04 -16.86 -0.09
N ARG A 219 12.03 -16.53 -0.91
CA ARG A 219 12.20 -16.06 -2.28
C ARG A 219 12.99 -14.76 -2.39
N VAL A 220 12.71 -13.78 -1.50
CA VAL A 220 13.42 -12.49 -1.55
C VAL A 220 14.82 -12.58 -0.96
N LEU A 221 15.10 -13.55 -0.09
CA LEU A 221 16.41 -13.75 0.52
C LEU A 221 17.44 -14.27 -0.49
N LYS A 222 18.66 -13.74 -0.44
CA LYS A 222 19.80 -14.30 -1.19
C LYS A 222 20.17 -15.70 -0.65
N PHE A 223 20.98 -16.43 -1.42
CA PHE A 223 21.71 -17.59 -0.88
C PHE A 223 22.56 -17.15 0.33
N ASP A 224 22.55 -17.94 1.39
CA ASP A 224 23.16 -17.69 2.71
C ASP A 224 22.63 -16.47 3.48
N ALA A 225 21.58 -15.80 2.99
CA ALA A 225 20.88 -14.76 3.73
C ALA A 225 19.99 -15.33 4.84
N LYS A 226 19.66 -14.51 5.84
CA LYS A 226 18.98 -14.97 7.06
C LYS A 226 17.64 -14.31 7.29
N PHE A 227 16.68 -15.10 7.74
CA PHE A 227 15.47 -14.66 8.42
C PHE A 227 15.63 -14.85 9.93
N GLU A 228 15.25 -13.85 10.72
CA GLU A 228 15.23 -13.90 12.19
C GLU A 228 13.83 -13.58 12.71
N LEU A 229 13.24 -14.58 13.38
CA LEU A 229 12.01 -14.46 14.16
C LEU A 229 12.34 -14.44 15.64
N ARG A 230 11.87 -13.43 16.37
CA ARG A 230 12.03 -13.33 17.83
C ARG A 230 10.66 -13.18 18.51
N SER A 231 10.37 -13.94 19.56
CA SER A 231 9.06 -13.89 20.25
C SER A 231 9.13 -14.33 21.71
N ASP A 232 8.21 -13.86 22.54
CA ASP A 232 8.00 -14.30 23.93
C ASP A 232 6.94 -15.42 24.06
N SER A 233 6.22 -15.74 22.98
CA SER A 233 5.21 -16.81 22.97
C SER A 233 5.79 -18.13 22.46
N ARG A 234 5.88 -19.12 23.35
CA ARG A 234 6.37 -20.46 23.00
C ARG A 234 5.48 -21.15 21.96
N GLU A 235 4.17 -21.07 22.12
CA GLU A 235 3.21 -21.70 21.21
C GLU A 235 3.33 -21.12 19.79
N PHE A 236 3.44 -19.79 19.69
CA PHE A 236 3.65 -19.12 18.41
C PHE A 236 4.99 -19.50 17.76
N VAL A 237 6.03 -19.68 18.56
CA VAL A 237 7.36 -20.12 18.10
C VAL A 237 7.32 -21.54 17.59
N ASP A 238 6.69 -22.47 18.32
CA ASP A 238 6.54 -23.86 17.89
C ASP A 238 5.76 -23.95 16.57
N PHE A 239 4.67 -23.19 16.44
CA PHE A 239 3.90 -23.06 15.20
C PHE A 239 4.73 -22.49 14.05
N SER A 240 5.53 -21.46 14.31
CA SER A 240 6.35 -20.83 13.27
C SER A 240 7.47 -21.75 12.82
N LEU A 241 8.11 -22.44 13.78
CA LEU A 241 9.15 -23.42 13.53
C LEU A 241 8.63 -24.58 12.69
N SER A 242 7.45 -25.12 13.00
CA SER A 242 6.88 -26.23 12.21
C SER A 242 6.66 -25.86 10.75
N LYS A 243 6.28 -24.60 10.47
CA LYS A 243 6.13 -24.10 9.09
C LYS A 243 7.48 -23.86 8.41
N ILE A 244 8.44 -23.28 9.13
CA ILE A 244 9.80 -23.06 8.61
C ILE A 244 10.46 -24.39 8.24
N LEU A 245 10.27 -25.44 9.04
CA LEU A 245 10.81 -26.77 8.76
C LEU A 245 10.19 -27.46 7.53
N ASN A 246 9.05 -26.96 7.03
CA ASN A 246 8.46 -27.43 5.77
C ASN A 246 9.07 -26.76 4.52
N LEU A 247 9.91 -25.74 4.70
CA LEU A 247 10.62 -25.13 3.58
C LEU A 247 11.78 -26.02 3.13
N ASP A 248 11.96 -26.15 1.82
CA ASP A 248 13.12 -26.82 1.26
C ASP A 248 14.35 -25.92 1.34
N GLY A 249 15.52 -26.50 1.62
CA GLY A 249 16.79 -25.79 1.54
C GLY A 249 16.93 -24.64 2.54
N VAL A 250 16.54 -24.87 3.79
CA VAL A 250 16.82 -23.95 4.91
C VAL A 250 17.65 -24.64 5.99
N GLU A 251 18.60 -23.91 6.58
CA GLU A 251 19.29 -24.32 7.81
C GLU A 251 18.73 -23.54 9.00
N VAL A 252 18.21 -24.24 10.01
CA VAL A 252 17.49 -23.62 11.14
C VAL A 252 18.30 -23.68 12.43
N LEU A 253 18.38 -22.55 13.13
CA LEU A 253 18.92 -22.43 14.47
C LEU A 253 17.83 -21.89 15.40
N VAL A 254 17.72 -22.49 16.59
CA VAL A 254 16.76 -22.07 17.61
C VAL A 254 17.52 -21.74 18.89
N PHE A 255 17.20 -20.59 19.48
CA PHE A 255 17.77 -20.17 20.75
C PHE A 255 16.69 -19.86 21.76
N LYS A 256 17.07 -20.00 23.03
CA LYS A 256 16.29 -19.56 24.17
C LYS A 256 17.15 -18.60 24.97
N ASP A 257 16.58 -17.44 25.30
CA ASP A 257 17.18 -16.36 26.09
C ASP A 257 18.55 -15.90 25.56
N ARG A 258 18.70 -15.89 24.22
CA ARG A 258 19.91 -15.38 23.56
C ARG A 258 20.09 -13.90 23.87
N ASP A 259 21.29 -13.54 24.32
CA ASP A 259 21.66 -12.15 24.51
C ASP A 259 21.99 -11.51 23.16
N ILE A 260 21.52 -10.29 22.96
CA ILE A 260 21.68 -9.54 21.70
C ILE A 260 22.10 -8.11 22.01
N GLU A 261 22.77 -7.47 21.06
CA GLU A 261 23.36 -6.13 21.24
C GLU A 261 22.33 -5.04 21.56
N ILE A 262 21.07 -5.21 21.13
CA ILE A 262 20.00 -4.24 21.37
C ILE A 262 18.68 -4.91 21.70
N SER A 263 18.10 -4.56 22.85
CA SER A 263 16.75 -5.02 23.22
C SER A 263 15.66 -4.13 22.62
N SER A 264 14.57 -4.77 22.20
CA SER A 264 13.36 -4.04 21.80
C SER A 264 12.59 -3.53 23.03
N LYS A 265 11.66 -2.57 22.83
CA LYS A 265 10.74 -2.13 23.90
C LYS A 265 9.92 -3.30 24.47
N TYR A 266 9.57 -4.27 23.62
CA TYR A 266 8.81 -5.45 24.03
C TYR A 266 9.69 -6.43 24.79
N GLU A 267 10.92 -6.64 24.34
CA GLU A 267 11.88 -7.50 25.04
C GLU A 267 12.13 -7.03 26.47
N ASP A 268 12.41 -5.73 26.67
CA ASP A 268 12.57 -5.15 28.01
C ASP A 268 11.33 -5.40 28.89
N ARG A 269 10.13 -5.30 28.31
CA ARG A 269 8.87 -5.54 29.01
C ARG A 269 8.74 -7.01 29.42
N TRP A 270 9.04 -7.94 28.52
CA TRP A 270 8.87 -9.37 28.75
C TRP A 270 9.93 -9.94 29.68
N LYS A 271 11.18 -9.47 29.58
CA LYS A 271 12.25 -9.78 30.54
C LYS A 271 11.85 -9.35 31.96
N ARG A 272 11.24 -8.18 32.14
CA ARG A 272 10.69 -7.74 33.45
C ARG A 272 9.55 -8.61 33.98
N GLN A 273 8.87 -9.35 33.10
CA GLN A 273 7.83 -10.31 33.48
C GLN A 273 8.35 -11.75 33.63
N ASN A 274 9.69 -11.92 33.62
CA ASN A 274 10.35 -13.24 33.68
C ASN A 274 9.88 -14.21 32.59
N LYS A 275 9.47 -13.68 31.42
CA LYS A 275 9.19 -14.50 30.25
C LYS A 275 10.49 -14.88 29.55
N ASN A 276 10.54 -16.12 29.06
CA ASN A 276 11.61 -16.53 28.15
C ASN A 276 11.44 -15.83 26.79
N ILE A 277 12.54 -15.56 26.12
CA ILE A 277 12.56 -15.07 24.75
C ILE A 277 13.14 -16.16 23.85
N TYR A 278 12.50 -16.39 22.72
CA TYR A 278 12.91 -17.40 21.77
C TYR A 278 13.29 -16.75 20.45
N ASP A 279 14.33 -17.29 19.81
CA ASP A 279 14.75 -16.95 18.46
C ASP A 279 14.64 -18.17 17.57
N VAL A 280 14.06 -17.98 16.38
CA VAL A 280 14.15 -18.94 15.28
C VAL A 280 14.81 -18.21 14.12
N ILE A 281 15.98 -18.68 13.73
CA ILE A 281 16.74 -18.14 12.62
C ILE A 281 16.82 -19.21 11.56
N PHE A 282 16.42 -18.90 10.32
CA PHE A 282 16.76 -19.77 9.20
C PHE A 282 17.72 -19.06 8.23
N THR A 283 18.66 -19.84 7.70
CA THR A 283 19.56 -19.43 6.61
C THR A 283 19.05 -20.05 5.32
N ASN A 284 18.82 -19.24 4.30
CA ASN A 284 18.37 -19.70 3.00
C ASN A 284 19.53 -20.37 2.23
N LYS A 285 19.34 -21.60 1.75
CA LYS A 285 20.34 -22.39 1.00
C LYS A 285 19.95 -22.66 -0.44
N ILE A 286 18.97 -21.91 -0.96
CA ILE A 286 18.58 -21.99 -2.36
C ILE A 286 18.64 -20.62 -3.02
N VAL A 287 18.80 -20.63 -4.34
CA VAL A 287 18.59 -19.44 -5.18
C VAL A 287 17.22 -19.60 -5.80
N SER A 288 16.31 -18.68 -5.54
CA SER A 288 14.97 -18.73 -6.11
C SER A 288 14.96 -18.21 -7.55
N ASP A 289 14.05 -18.74 -8.38
CA ASP A 289 13.86 -18.26 -9.73
C ASP A 289 13.46 -16.78 -9.76
N LYS A 290 13.86 -16.08 -10.82
CA LYS A 290 13.43 -14.70 -11.04
C LYS A 290 11.93 -14.68 -11.28
N ILE A 291 11.22 -13.78 -10.59
CA ILE A 291 9.84 -13.47 -10.95
C ILE A 291 9.84 -12.78 -12.32
N LEU A 292 9.14 -13.36 -13.28
CA LEU A 292 8.74 -12.66 -14.50
C LEU A 292 7.66 -11.65 -14.12
N LYS A 293 8.08 -10.42 -13.80
CA LYS A 293 7.14 -9.30 -13.69
C LYS A 293 6.78 -8.87 -15.10
N ASN A 294 5.59 -9.27 -15.54
CA ASN A 294 5.08 -8.79 -16.82
C ASN A 294 4.82 -7.29 -16.70
N ASP A 295 5.53 -6.52 -17.52
CA ASP A 295 5.60 -5.07 -17.40
C ASP A 295 4.42 -4.33 -18.06
N GLU A 296 3.57 -5.04 -18.80
CA GLU A 296 2.52 -4.45 -19.64
C GLU A 296 1.13 -4.69 -19.04
N PHE A 297 0.65 -3.70 -18.30
CA PHE A 297 -0.75 -3.54 -17.88
C PHE A 297 -1.50 -2.67 -18.90
N ASP A 298 -1.28 -2.95 -20.18
CA ASP A 298 -1.82 -2.17 -21.29
C ASP A 298 -3.06 -2.87 -21.85
N PHE A 299 -4.04 -2.07 -22.25
CA PHE A 299 -5.26 -2.56 -22.86
C PHE A 299 -5.26 -2.24 -24.36
N THR A 300 -5.88 -3.09 -25.15
CA THR A 300 -6.39 -2.66 -26.46
C THR A 300 -7.38 -1.49 -26.30
N PRO A 301 -7.48 -0.56 -27.27
CA PRO A 301 -8.47 0.51 -27.21
C PRO A 301 -9.89 -0.04 -27.16
N ILE A 302 -10.69 0.46 -26.21
CA ILE A 302 -12.08 0.04 -26.02
C ILE A 302 -13.04 1.22 -26.08
N SER A 303 -14.11 1.08 -26.85
CA SER A 303 -15.09 2.15 -27.10
C SER A 303 -15.83 2.57 -25.82
N PRO A 304 -15.83 3.87 -25.47
CA PRO A 304 -16.64 4.41 -24.36
C PRO A 304 -18.13 4.08 -24.48
N HIS A 305 -18.65 3.99 -25.71
CA HIS A 305 -20.05 3.68 -25.98
C HIS A 305 -20.40 2.25 -25.53
N SER A 306 -19.59 1.27 -25.90
CA SER A 306 -19.78 -0.13 -25.53
C SER A 306 -19.71 -0.32 -24.01
N ILE A 307 -18.75 0.35 -23.35
CA ILE A 307 -18.67 0.33 -21.88
C ILE A 307 -19.95 0.88 -21.25
N ARG A 308 -20.48 2.01 -21.75
CA ARG A 308 -21.71 2.61 -21.22
C ARG A 308 -22.92 1.67 -21.31
N GLN A 309 -23.06 0.94 -22.41
CA GLN A 309 -24.20 0.03 -22.62
C GLN A 309 -24.07 -1.27 -21.82
N ASN A 310 -22.86 -1.83 -21.78
CA ASN A 310 -22.63 -3.19 -21.33
C ASN A 310 -22.08 -3.29 -19.90
N PHE A 311 -21.69 -2.18 -19.25
CA PHE A 311 -21.24 -2.21 -17.87
C PHE A 311 -22.28 -2.85 -16.94
N ARG A 312 -21.81 -3.76 -16.08
CA ARG A 312 -22.61 -4.38 -15.01
C ARG A 312 -21.79 -4.37 -13.71
N ASN A 313 -22.45 -4.05 -12.60
CA ASN A 313 -21.87 -4.29 -11.28
C ASN A 313 -21.93 -5.80 -11.01
N GLN A 314 -20.79 -6.48 -11.12
CA GLN A 314 -20.73 -7.94 -11.06
C GLN A 314 -19.35 -8.43 -10.60
N THR A 315 -19.30 -9.65 -10.08
CA THR A 315 -18.09 -10.31 -9.60
C THR A 315 -17.81 -11.57 -10.40
N TYR A 316 -16.58 -11.69 -10.88
CA TYR A 316 -16.01 -12.89 -11.46
C TYR A 316 -15.03 -13.49 -10.47
N LYS A 317 -15.22 -14.76 -10.10
CA LYS A 317 -14.31 -15.49 -9.21
C LYS A 317 -13.56 -16.54 -10.00
N PHE A 318 -12.26 -16.63 -9.76
CA PHE A 318 -11.36 -17.63 -10.33
C PHE A 318 -10.73 -18.44 -9.19
N ASN A 319 -9.80 -19.34 -9.51
CA ASN A 319 -9.21 -20.24 -8.51
C ASN A 319 -8.40 -19.50 -7.45
N ASP A 320 -7.58 -18.53 -7.86
CA ASP A 320 -6.61 -17.81 -7.03
C ASP A 320 -6.87 -16.30 -6.94
N PHE A 321 -7.87 -15.77 -7.67
CA PHE A 321 -8.20 -14.35 -7.68
C PHE A 321 -9.67 -14.06 -8.01
N PHE A 322 -10.06 -12.80 -7.87
CA PHE A 322 -11.36 -12.31 -8.31
C PHE A 322 -11.24 -10.99 -9.08
N ILE A 323 -12.30 -10.63 -9.79
CA ILE A 323 -12.52 -9.31 -10.39
C ILE A 323 -13.92 -8.87 -10.02
N HIS A 324 -14.07 -7.66 -9.47
CA HIS A 324 -15.35 -7.05 -9.15
C HIS A 324 -15.44 -5.69 -9.83
N PHE A 325 -16.35 -5.55 -10.79
CA PHE A 325 -16.70 -4.27 -11.41
C PHE A 325 -17.63 -3.52 -10.46
N GLU A 326 -17.15 -2.43 -9.87
CA GLU A 326 -17.85 -1.76 -8.76
C GLU A 326 -18.83 -0.70 -9.24
N GLU A 327 -18.38 0.21 -10.10
CA GLU A 327 -19.16 1.41 -10.46
C GLU A 327 -18.69 1.99 -11.78
N PHE A 328 -19.64 2.58 -12.51
CA PHE A 328 -19.41 3.32 -13.76
C PHE A 328 -19.49 4.82 -13.51
N TYR A 329 -18.64 5.56 -14.20
CA TYR A 329 -18.56 7.01 -14.13
C TYR A 329 -18.48 7.60 -15.54
N GLU A 330 -19.20 8.71 -15.74
CA GLU A 330 -19.21 9.42 -17.01
C GLU A 330 -18.59 10.82 -16.88
N PHE A 331 -17.56 11.11 -17.66
CA PHE A 331 -17.08 12.49 -17.84
C PHE A 331 -17.82 13.16 -19.01
N SER A 332 -18.02 12.42 -20.11
CA SER A 332 -18.74 12.86 -21.30
C SER A 332 -19.16 11.64 -22.16
N CYS A 333 -19.82 11.89 -23.30
CA CYS A 333 -20.18 10.84 -24.26
C CYS A 333 -18.99 9.99 -24.73
N ASP A 334 -17.81 10.62 -24.88
CA ASP A 334 -16.59 10.00 -25.42
C ASP A 334 -15.52 9.72 -24.35
N GLU A 335 -15.83 9.95 -23.08
CA GLU A 335 -14.92 9.69 -21.98
C GLU A 335 -15.66 9.13 -20.76
N VAL A 336 -15.40 7.86 -20.47
CA VAL A 336 -16.00 7.14 -19.35
C VAL A 336 -14.92 6.47 -18.51
N MET A 337 -15.27 6.07 -17.30
CA MET A 337 -14.36 5.44 -16.36
C MET A 337 -15.11 4.40 -15.56
N ILE A 338 -14.46 3.28 -15.25
CA ILE A 338 -14.99 2.29 -14.31
C ILE A 338 -14.07 2.20 -13.10
N LYS A 339 -14.65 1.91 -11.95
CA LYS A 339 -13.94 1.45 -10.77
C LYS A 339 -14.09 -0.06 -10.66
N LEU A 340 -13.00 -0.75 -10.35
CA LEU A 340 -13.00 -2.19 -10.12
C LEU A 340 -12.03 -2.56 -9.01
N SER A 341 -12.30 -3.69 -8.37
CA SER A 341 -11.38 -4.35 -7.43
C SER A 341 -10.99 -5.71 -7.98
N PHE A 342 -9.72 -6.08 -7.86
CA PHE A 342 -9.23 -7.39 -8.29
C PHE A 342 -7.95 -7.77 -7.53
N GLY A 343 -7.55 -9.02 -7.68
CA GLY A 343 -6.39 -9.59 -6.99
C GLY A 343 -6.78 -10.87 -6.25
N SER A 344 -5.85 -11.37 -5.43
CA SER A 344 -6.09 -12.56 -4.61
C SER A 344 -7.18 -12.32 -3.56
N PHE A 345 -7.68 -13.39 -2.95
CA PHE A 345 -8.69 -13.30 -1.90
C PHE A 345 -8.20 -12.60 -0.63
N ASP A 346 -6.90 -12.69 -0.35
CA ASP A 346 -6.27 -12.06 0.82
C ASP A 346 -5.66 -10.69 0.50
N MET A 347 -5.28 -10.48 -0.76
CA MET A 347 -4.61 -9.27 -1.25
C MET A 347 -5.26 -8.81 -2.54
N SER A 348 -6.25 -7.92 -2.40
CA SER A 348 -6.93 -7.25 -3.51
C SER A 348 -6.63 -5.75 -3.55
N GLU A 349 -6.65 -5.19 -4.75
CA GLU A 349 -6.46 -3.77 -5.02
C GLU A 349 -7.67 -3.22 -5.77
N SER A 350 -7.97 -1.93 -5.56
CA SER A 350 -8.93 -1.21 -6.40
C SER A 350 -8.19 -0.32 -7.38
N CYS A 351 -8.68 -0.25 -8.62
CA CYS A 351 -8.15 0.66 -9.64
C CYS A 351 -9.29 1.42 -10.33
N PHE A 352 -8.91 2.44 -11.11
CA PHE A 352 -9.77 3.02 -12.13
C PHE A 352 -9.26 2.64 -13.50
N ILE A 353 -10.16 2.32 -14.43
CA ILE A 353 -9.84 2.21 -15.86
C ILE A 353 -10.63 3.29 -16.58
N LYS A 354 -9.92 4.10 -17.37
CA LYS A 354 -10.50 5.19 -18.15
C LYS A 354 -10.49 4.82 -19.63
N PHE A 355 -11.60 5.11 -20.28
CA PHE A 355 -11.86 4.83 -21.68
C PHE A 355 -12.09 6.14 -22.41
N THR A 356 -11.38 6.31 -23.51
CA THR A 356 -11.54 7.40 -24.49
C THR A 356 -11.58 6.78 -25.88
N LYS A 357 -11.94 7.57 -26.90
CA LYS A 357 -12.04 7.10 -28.28
C LYS A 357 -10.86 6.25 -28.78
N ASN A 358 -9.63 6.58 -28.35
CA ASN A 358 -8.40 5.93 -28.86
C ASN A 358 -7.57 5.26 -27.75
N ARG A 359 -8.02 5.27 -26.50
CA ARG A 359 -7.19 4.82 -25.36
C ARG A 359 -8.03 4.22 -24.27
N CYS A 360 -7.61 3.04 -23.82
CA CYS A 360 -8.05 2.37 -22.59
C CYS A 360 -6.83 2.26 -21.68
N GLU A 361 -6.91 2.75 -20.44
CA GLU A 361 -5.76 2.73 -19.53
C GLU A 361 -6.20 2.69 -18.06
N TYR A 362 -5.38 2.09 -17.21
CA TYR A 362 -5.46 2.37 -15.77
C TYR A 362 -5.22 3.85 -15.51
N PHE A 363 -6.09 4.47 -14.71
CA PHE A 363 -6.15 5.92 -14.54
C PHE A 363 -5.80 6.34 -13.11
N LEU A 364 -4.85 7.29 -12.99
CA LEU A 364 -4.27 7.86 -11.76
C LEU A 364 -3.46 6.88 -10.90
N THR A 365 -3.89 5.62 -10.81
CA THR A 365 -3.20 4.54 -10.10
C THR A 365 -3.05 3.34 -11.02
N LYS A 366 -1.85 2.76 -11.07
CA LYS A 366 -1.60 1.50 -11.77
C LYS A 366 -1.71 0.32 -10.79
N PRO A 367 -2.08 -0.87 -11.26
CA PRO A 367 -2.04 -2.08 -10.46
C PRO A 367 -0.61 -2.39 -10.02
N SER A 368 -0.45 -3.01 -8.86
CA SER A 368 0.86 -3.55 -8.50
C SER A 368 1.28 -4.68 -9.43
N LYS A 369 2.58 -4.78 -9.72
CA LYS A 369 3.16 -5.75 -10.68
C LYS A 369 3.30 -7.17 -10.11
N SER A 370 2.25 -7.67 -9.48
CA SER A 370 2.18 -9.06 -9.02
C SER A 370 1.68 -9.98 -10.15
N GLU A 371 2.07 -11.25 -10.11
CA GLU A 371 1.61 -12.26 -11.07
C GLU A 371 0.07 -12.40 -11.05
N ILE A 372 -0.52 -12.37 -9.85
CA ILE A 372 -1.97 -12.47 -9.67
C ILE A 372 -2.69 -11.26 -10.30
N ASN A 373 -2.18 -10.06 -10.10
CA ASN A 373 -2.74 -8.86 -10.73
C ASN A 373 -2.59 -8.90 -12.25
N PHE A 374 -1.51 -9.49 -12.77
CA PHE A 374 -1.36 -9.68 -14.21
C PHE A 374 -2.37 -10.69 -14.78
N LYS A 375 -2.60 -11.83 -14.11
CA LYS A 375 -3.66 -12.78 -14.46
C LYS A 375 -5.03 -12.10 -14.46
N ALA A 376 -5.32 -11.32 -13.43
CA ALA A 376 -6.55 -10.54 -13.33
C ALA A 376 -6.66 -9.51 -14.45
N HIS A 377 -5.59 -8.78 -14.78
CA HIS A 377 -5.55 -7.83 -15.89
C HIS A 377 -5.91 -8.48 -17.23
N LYS A 378 -5.34 -9.65 -17.55
CA LYS A 378 -5.69 -10.39 -18.77
C LYS A 378 -7.16 -10.82 -18.81
N LYS A 379 -7.72 -11.25 -17.68
CA LYS A 379 -9.16 -11.54 -17.61
C LYS A 379 -10.05 -10.30 -17.69
N ILE A 380 -9.60 -9.17 -17.13
CA ILE A 380 -10.29 -7.88 -17.31
C ILE A 380 -10.33 -7.52 -18.80
N GLU A 381 -9.19 -7.61 -19.50
CA GLU A 381 -9.09 -7.33 -20.94
C GLU A 381 -10.01 -8.24 -21.77
N GLU A 382 -10.06 -9.54 -21.50
CA GLU A 382 -11.00 -10.47 -22.14
C GLU A 382 -12.47 -10.04 -21.95
N ILE A 383 -12.87 -9.71 -20.72
CA ILE A 383 -14.25 -9.30 -20.40
C ILE A 383 -14.61 -7.98 -21.08
N LEU A 384 -13.71 -6.99 -21.05
CA LEU A 384 -13.95 -5.70 -21.68
C LEU A 384 -14.04 -5.83 -23.21
N ASN A 385 -13.26 -6.71 -23.83
CA ASN A 385 -13.36 -7.01 -25.27
C ASN A 385 -14.70 -7.70 -25.62
N GLN A 386 -15.21 -8.58 -24.75
CA GLN A 386 -16.56 -9.15 -24.93
C GLN A 386 -17.63 -8.06 -24.91
N TRP A 387 -17.56 -7.12 -23.97
CA TRP A 387 -18.46 -5.96 -23.93
C TRP A 387 -18.36 -5.06 -25.15
N GLN A 388 -17.23 -5.04 -25.85
CA GLN A 388 -17.09 -4.30 -27.11
C GLN A 388 -17.80 -4.99 -28.28
N MET A 389 -17.89 -6.33 -28.27
CA MET A 389 -18.50 -7.12 -29.34
C MET A 389 -20.02 -7.30 -29.18
N MET A 390 -20.56 -7.04 -27.98
CA MET A 390 -21.99 -6.99 -27.69
C MET A 390 -22.60 -5.67 -28.11
#